data_AF-A0A317HMB1-F1
#
_entry.id   AF-A0A317HMB1-F1
#
_cell.length_a   1.000
_cell.length_b   1.000
_cell.length_c   1.000
_cell.angle_alpha   90.00
_cell.angle_beta   90.00
_cell.angle_gamma   90.00
#
_symmetry.space_group_name_H-M   'P 1'
#
loop_
_entity.id
_entity.type
_entity.pdbx_description
1 polymer ?
#
loop_
_entity_poly.entity_id
_entity_poly.type
_entity_poly.pdbx_seq_one_letter_code
_entity_poly.pdbx_strand_id
1 'polypeptide(L)'
;MSQTIPDNPPAGAPVTASLPGAQETRDMLLNVGPAHPAMHGIIRIVVRLDGEQITDADVSIGYLHRGFEKMSETVDYNGVIPYTDRLNYVSPLINNVGYCMAVEKLLGISVPERCHYIRVIVSEIS
;
A
#
# COMPACT_ATOMS: atom_id res chain seq x y z
N MET A 1 25.29 -10.11 -19.86
CA MET A 1 26.61 -9.96 -19.21
C MET A 1 26.72 -8.56 -18.66
N SER A 2 26.51 -8.39 -17.35
CA SER A 2 27.15 -7.38 -16.50
C SER A 2 26.90 -7.82 -15.07
N GLN A 3 27.94 -8.32 -14.42
CA GLN A 3 27.93 -8.81 -13.05
C GLN A 3 27.97 -7.65 -12.05
N THR A 4 27.29 -7.87 -10.93
CA THR A 4 27.66 -7.52 -9.54
C THR A 4 27.93 -6.06 -9.14
N ILE A 5 27.07 -5.54 -8.28
CA ILE A 5 27.51 -4.71 -7.14
C ILE A 5 27.42 -5.61 -5.89
N PRO A 6 28.52 -5.81 -5.14
CA PRO A 6 28.50 -6.54 -3.88
C PRO A 6 28.34 -5.55 -2.71
N ASP A 7 27.14 -5.45 -2.15
CA ASP A 7 26.94 -4.79 -0.86
C ASP A 7 27.01 -5.83 0.26
N ASN A 8 28.15 -5.85 0.92
CA ASN A 8 28.40 -6.56 2.17
C ASN A 8 27.34 -6.18 3.22
N PRO A 9 26.78 -7.12 3.99
CA PRO A 9 25.81 -6.79 5.05
C PRO A 9 26.47 -5.94 6.15
N PRO A 10 25.75 -4.99 6.77
CA PRO A 10 26.26 -4.31 7.95
C PRO A 10 26.34 -5.29 9.12
N ALA A 11 27.56 -5.71 9.46
CA ALA A 11 27.87 -6.37 10.72
C ALA A 11 27.92 -5.32 11.85
N GLY A 12 27.11 -5.51 12.90
CA GLY A 12 27.17 -4.69 14.11
C GLY A 12 25.99 -4.93 15.07
N ALA A 13 26.15 -5.91 15.95
CA ALA A 13 25.19 -6.32 16.97
C ALA A 13 24.88 -5.23 18.03
N PRO A 14 23.89 -5.48 18.91
CA PRO A 14 24.30 -5.82 20.26
C PRO A 14 23.89 -7.26 20.61
N VAL A 15 24.87 -8.01 21.09
CA VAL A 15 24.72 -9.33 21.69
C VAL A 15 23.87 -9.17 22.95
N THR A 16 22.57 -9.48 22.88
CA THR A 16 21.74 -9.63 24.07
C THR A 16 22.05 -10.97 24.72
N ALA A 17 22.54 -10.90 25.96
CA ALA A 17 22.89 -12.03 26.81
C ALA A 17 21.83 -13.14 26.76
N SER A 18 22.28 -14.37 26.48
CA SER A 18 21.43 -15.56 26.47
C SER A 18 20.84 -15.80 27.87
N LEU A 19 19.55 -15.49 28.01
CA LEU A 19 18.77 -15.89 29.18
C LEU A 19 18.74 -17.42 29.28
N PRO A 20 18.87 -18.02 30.48
CA PRO A 20 18.86 -19.47 30.63
C PRO A 20 17.49 -20.02 30.23
N GLY A 21 17.40 -20.66 29.07
CA GLY A 21 16.16 -21.11 28.42
C GLY A 21 16.07 -20.77 26.93
N ALA A 22 16.99 -19.96 26.39
CA ALA A 22 17.04 -19.63 24.97
C ALA A 22 17.28 -20.89 24.10
N GLN A 23 16.24 -21.31 23.39
CA GLN A 23 16.36 -22.36 22.37
C GLN A 23 17.26 -21.84 21.25
N GLU A 24 18.12 -22.71 20.68
CA GLU A 24 18.88 -22.34 19.48
C GLU A 24 17.90 -21.96 18.38
N THR A 25 17.90 -20.67 18.05
CA THR A 25 16.92 -20.11 17.15
C THR A 25 17.52 -20.13 15.75
N ARG A 26 16.84 -20.82 14.82
CA ARG A 26 17.30 -20.92 13.44
C ARG A 26 16.74 -19.75 12.64
N ASP A 27 17.60 -19.11 11.85
CA ASP A 27 17.17 -18.19 10.80
C ASP A 27 16.22 -18.91 9.84
N MET A 28 14.97 -18.49 9.82
CA MET A 28 13.91 -19.05 8.98
C MET A 28 13.43 -18.02 7.96
N LEU A 29 13.36 -18.43 6.70
CA LEU A 29 12.66 -17.68 5.65
C LEU A 29 11.24 -18.21 5.51
N LEU A 30 10.25 -17.38 5.84
CA LEU A 30 8.84 -17.70 5.75
C LEU A 30 8.17 -16.83 4.68
N ASN A 31 7.51 -17.48 3.73
CA ASN A 31 6.71 -16.78 2.71
C ASN A 31 5.25 -16.73 3.16
N VAL A 32 4.77 -15.53 3.50
CA VAL A 32 3.38 -15.26 3.85
C VAL A 32 2.70 -14.59 2.66
N GLY A 33 1.89 -15.36 1.92
CA GLY A 33 1.13 -14.87 0.76
C GLY A 33 1.37 -15.69 -0.52
N PRO A 34 0.72 -15.36 -1.65
CA PRO A 34 -0.11 -14.17 -1.89
C PRO A 34 -1.59 -14.31 -1.51
N ALA A 35 -2.07 -15.52 -1.19
CA ALA A 35 -3.47 -15.83 -0.87
C ALA A 35 -3.69 -16.17 0.63
N HIS A 36 -2.86 -15.63 1.52
CA HIS A 36 -2.95 -15.94 2.93
C HIS A 36 -4.27 -15.37 3.51
N PRO A 37 -5.12 -16.18 4.19
CA PRO A 37 -6.46 -15.75 4.63
C PRO A 37 -6.48 -14.54 5.59
N ALA A 38 -5.37 -14.30 6.29
CA ALA A 38 -5.23 -13.16 7.20
C ALA A 38 -4.89 -11.82 6.50
N MET A 39 -4.76 -11.79 5.17
CA MET A 39 -4.44 -10.56 4.42
C MET A 39 -5.69 -10.01 3.71
N HIS A 40 -6.02 -8.75 4.00
CA HIS A 40 -6.96 -7.97 3.19
C HIS A 40 -6.25 -7.51 1.91
N GLY A 41 -6.46 -8.26 0.81
CA GLY A 41 -5.84 -8.00 -0.48
C GLY A 41 -4.88 -9.12 -0.91
N ILE A 42 -4.07 -8.84 -1.93
CA ILE A 42 -3.11 -9.79 -2.49
C ILE A 42 -1.73 -9.15 -2.41
N ILE A 43 -0.97 -9.56 -1.39
CA ILE A 43 0.41 -9.11 -1.15
C ILE A 43 1.20 -10.36 -0.77
N ARG A 44 2.45 -10.41 -1.22
CA ARG A 44 3.39 -11.45 -0.79
C ARG A 44 4.42 -10.81 0.12
N ILE A 45 4.55 -11.34 1.33
CA ILE A 45 5.51 -10.89 2.33
C ILE A 45 6.47 -12.04 2.61
N VAL A 46 7.73 -11.89 2.25
CA VAL A 46 8.79 -12.84 2.60
C VAL A 46 9.49 -12.32 3.84
N VAL A 47 9.27 -12.97 4.98
CA VAL A 47 9.86 -12.57 6.26
C VAL A 47 11.04 -13.46 6.60
N ARG A 48 12.11 -12.85 7.12
CA ARG A 48 13.21 -13.53 7.80
C ARG A 48 12.96 -13.47 9.30
N LEU A 49 12.99 -14.62 9.95
CA LEU A 49 12.65 -14.80 11.34
C LEU A 49 13.87 -15.34 12.09
N ASP A 50 14.19 -14.72 13.21
CA ASP A 50 14.98 -15.33 14.28
C ASP A 50 13.97 -15.76 15.36
N GLY A 51 13.39 -16.95 15.15
CA GLY A 51 12.39 -17.54 16.04
C GLY A 51 11.07 -16.81 15.96
N GLU A 52 10.70 -16.11 17.02
CA GLU A 52 9.49 -15.28 17.07
C GLU A 52 9.74 -13.83 16.63
N GLN A 53 11.01 -13.42 16.48
CA GLN A 53 11.37 -12.05 16.11
C GLN A 53 11.57 -11.92 14.59
N ILE A 54 10.95 -10.92 13.97
CA ILE A 54 11.17 -10.57 12.56
C ILE A 54 12.45 -9.75 12.45
N THR A 55 13.43 -10.25 11.69
CA THR A 55 14.69 -9.54 11.43
C THR A 55 14.66 -8.74 10.13
N ASP A 56 13.92 -9.23 9.13
CA ASP A 56 13.75 -8.57 7.84
C ASP A 56 12.42 -8.97 7.16
N ALA A 57 11.89 -8.13 6.29
CA ALA A 57 10.65 -8.39 5.55
C ALA A 57 10.68 -7.76 4.15
N ASP A 58 10.66 -8.60 3.12
CA ASP A 58 10.50 -8.16 1.73
C ASP A 58 9.02 -8.22 1.33
N VAL A 59 8.45 -7.06 1.00
CA VAL A 59 7.04 -6.90 0.64
C VAL A 59 6.92 -6.71 -0.87
N SER A 60 6.45 -7.74 -1.56
CA SER A 60 6.12 -7.68 -2.98
C SER A 60 4.68 -7.19 -3.18
N ILE A 61 4.54 -5.96 -3.69
CA ILE A 61 3.27 -5.34 -4.08
C ILE A 61 3.02 -5.49 -5.60
N GLY A 62 1.79 -5.18 -6.05
CA GLY A 62 1.46 -5.07 -7.48
C GLY A 62 0.64 -6.23 -8.06
N TYR A 63 0.32 -7.26 -7.28
CA TYR A 63 -0.56 -8.35 -7.72
C TYR A 63 -1.98 -7.90 -8.11
N LEU A 64 -2.42 -6.74 -7.62
CA LEU A 64 -3.70 -6.10 -7.96
C LEU A 64 -3.53 -4.84 -8.82
N HIS A 65 -2.38 -4.68 -9.50
CA HIS A 65 -2.18 -3.55 -10.40
C HIS A 65 -3.11 -3.67 -11.62
N ARG A 66 -4.03 -2.71 -11.76
CA ARG A 66 -5.03 -2.67 -12.84
C ARG A 66 -4.73 -1.62 -13.92
N GLY A 67 -3.67 -0.83 -13.78
CA GLY A 67 -3.33 0.23 -14.74
C GLY A 67 -4.37 1.35 -14.84
N PHE A 68 -4.99 1.75 -13.72
CA PHE A 68 -6.03 2.79 -13.72
C PHE A 68 -5.57 4.12 -14.32
N GLU A 69 -4.33 4.51 -14.06
CA GLU A 69 -3.74 5.73 -14.63
C GLU A 69 -3.76 5.67 -16.16
N LYS A 70 -3.38 4.52 -16.74
CA LYS A 70 -3.37 4.34 -18.19
C LYS A 70 -4.78 4.32 -18.78
N MET A 71 -5.73 3.68 -18.13
CA MET A 71 -7.15 3.68 -18.56
C MET A 71 -7.78 5.07 -18.46
N SER A 72 -7.33 5.91 -17.52
CA SER A 72 -7.84 7.26 -17.35
C SER A 72 -7.46 8.18 -18.52
N GLU A 73 -6.43 7.84 -19.31
CA GLU A 73 -6.06 8.60 -20.50
C GLU A 73 -7.06 8.43 -21.66
N THR A 74 -7.87 7.35 -21.65
CA THR A 74 -8.79 7.05 -22.75
C THR A 74 -10.20 7.62 -22.55
N VAL A 75 -10.48 8.19 -21.37
CA VAL A 75 -11.80 8.68 -20.98
C VAL A 75 -11.75 10.15 -20.58
N ASP A 76 -12.89 10.85 -20.71
CA ASP A 76 -13.03 12.21 -20.24
C ASP A 76 -12.97 12.28 -18.70
N TYR A 77 -12.72 13.48 -18.15
CA TYR A 77 -12.63 13.71 -16.69
C TYR A 77 -13.82 13.14 -15.90
N ASN A 78 -15.04 13.26 -16.41
CA ASN A 78 -16.23 12.70 -15.76
C ASN A 78 -16.28 11.16 -15.85
N GLY A 79 -15.70 10.58 -16.90
CA GLY A 79 -15.58 9.13 -17.08
C GLY A 79 -14.57 8.48 -16.14
N VAL A 80 -13.71 9.26 -15.49
CA VAL A 80 -12.72 8.77 -14.51
C VAL A 80 -13.32 8.55 -13.11
N ILE A 81 -14.46 9.17 -12.79
CA ILE A 81 -15.10 9.07 -11.47
C ILE A 81 -15.34 7.60 -11.03
N PRO A 82 -15.85 6.69 -11.88
CA PRO A 82 -16.00 5.29 -11.50
C PRO A 82 -14.67 4.54 -11.29
N TYR A 83 -13.54 5.06 -11.82
CA TYR A 83 -12.23 4.49 -11.57
C TYR A 83 -11.69 4.92 -10.21
N THR A 84 -11.95 6.16 -9.78
CA THR A 84 -11.51 6.67 -8.47
C THR A 84 -12.21 5.97 -7.30
N ASP A 85 -13.48 5.57 -7.48
CA ASP A 85 -14.20 4.68 -6.56
C ASP A 85 -13.49 3.34 -6.33
N ARG A 86 -12.80 2.83 -7.35
CA ARG A 86 -12.16 1.51 -7.33
C ARG A 86 -10.70 1.54 -6.88
N LEU A 87 -10.15 2.72 -6.56
CA LEU A 87 -8.80 2.85 -6.01
C LEU A 87 -8.76 2.39 -4.55
N ASN A 88 -9.70 2.85 -3.74
CA ASN A 88 -9.94 2.36 -2.38
C ASN A 88 -11.38 1.90 -2.27
N TYR A 89 -11.59 0.59 -2.26
CA TYR A 89 -12.92 0.00 -2.22
C TYR A 89 -13.60 0.14 -0.83
N VAL A 90 -12.86 0.53 0.21
CA VAL A 90 -13.41 0.74 1.55
C VAL A 90 -13.93 2.15 1.73
N SER A 91 -13.32 3.13 1.06
CA SER A 91 -13.71 4.55 1.13
C SER A 91 -13.81 5.17 -0.27
N PRO A 92 -14.81 4.78 -1.08
CA PRO A 92 -14.92 5.23 -2.47
C PRO A 92 -15.27 6.72 -2.59
N LEU A 93 -16.10 7.23 -1.68
CA LEU A 93 -16.65 8.58 -1.77
C LEU A 93 -15.57 9.65 -1.53
N ILE A 94 -14.68 9.44 -0.55
CA ILE A 94 -13.58 10.38 -0.28
C ILE A 94 -12.58 10.45 -1.43
N ASN A 95 -12.36 9.34 -2.15
CA ASN A 95 -11.50 9.33 -3.33
C ASN A 95 -12.10 10.18 -4.45
N ASN A 96 -13.40 10.06 -4.69
CA ASN A 96 -14.09 10.89 -5.69
C ASN A 96 -14.02 12.36 -5.34
N VAL A 97 -14.21 12.71 -4.07
CA VAL A 97 -14.07 14.10 -3.59
C VAL A 97 -12.66 14.62 -3.87
N GLY A 98 -11.62 13.84 -3.55
CA GLY A 98 -10.22 14.20 -3.83
C GLY A 98 -9.94 14.42 -5.32
N TYR A 99 -10.44 13.53 -6.18
CA TYR A 99 -10.31 13.66 -7.64
C TYR A 99 -11.02 14.89 -8.17
N CYS A 100 -12.29 15.10 -7.81
CA CYS A 100 -13.06 16.26 -8.25
C CYS A 100 -12.40 17.58 -7.83
N MET A 101 -11.89 17.65 -6.60
CA MET A 101 -11.16 18.82 -6.12
C MET A 101 -9.89 19.10 -6.93
N ALA A 102 -9.15 18.06 -7.34
CA ALA A 102 -7.98 18.22 -8.18
C ALA A 102 -8.34 18.74 -9.59
N VAL A 103 -9.40 18.21 -10.20
CA VAL A 103 -9.89 18.65 -11.51
C VAL A 103 -10.42 20.08 -11.47
N GLU A 104 -11.20 20.43 -10.45
CA GLU A 104 -11.73 21.79 -10.26
C GLU A 104 -10.63 22.82 -10.08
N LYS A 105 -9.59 22.47 -9.30
CA LYS A 105 -8.41 23.31 -9.13
C LYS A 105 -7.65 23.50 -10.45
N LEU A 106 -7.54 22.46 -11.27
CA LEU A 106 -6.89 22.53 -12.59
C LEU A 106 -7.67 23.42 -13.57
N LEU A 107 -9.00 23.39 -13.51
CA LEU A 107 -9.89 24.20 -14.37
C LEU A 107 -10.17 25.61 -13.81
N GLY A 108 -9.74 25.91 -12.58
CA GLY A 108 -9.97 27.21 -11.93
C GLY A 108 -11.44 27.46 -11.54
N ILE A 109 -12.21 26.41 -11.26
CA ILE A 109 -13.64 26.49 -10.95
C ILE A 109 -13.84 26.63 -9.44
N SER A 110 -14.63 27.61 -9.01
CA SER A 110 -15.11 27.72 -7.63
C SER A 110 -16.48 27.07 -7.47
N VAL A 111 -16.63 26.21 -6.47
CA VAL A 111 -17.87 25.46 -6.19
C VAL A 111 -18.72 26.20 -5.16
N PRO A 112 -20.06 26.12 -5.20
CA PRO A 112 -20.91 26.76 -4.19
C PRO A 112 -20.65 26.25 -2.76
N GLU A 113 -20.92 27.09 -1.76
CA GLU A 113 -20.74 26.77 -0.33
C GLU A 113 -21.46 25.48 0.09
N ARG A 114 -22.68 25.27 -0.43
CA ARG A 114 -23.45 24.03 -0.20
C ARG A 114 -22.68 22.77 -0.61
N CYS A 115 -21.90 22.82 -1.69
CA CYS A 115 -21.13 21.68 -2.17
C CYS A 115 -19.98 21.35 -1.21
N HIS A 116 -19.36 22.35 -0.59
CA HIS A 116 -18.34 22.13 0.43
C HIS A 116 -18.91 21.37 1.64
N TYR A 117 -20.08 21.76 2.14
CA TYR A 117 -20.73 21.03 3.23
C TYR A 117 -21.07 19.59 2.86
N ILE A 118 -21.64 19.37 1.67
CA ILE A 118 -21.97 18.01 1.20
C ILE A 118 -20.71 17.15 1.12
N ARG A 119 -19.60 17.69 0.61
CA ARG A 119 -18.32 16.95 0.53
C ARG A 119 -17.81 16.52 1.89
N VAL A 120 -17.87 17.39 2.88
CA VAL A 120 -17.46 17.07 4.25
C VAL A 120 -18.34 15.97 4.81
N ILE A 121 -19.67 16.11 4.76
CA ILE A 121 -20.62 15.10 5.25
C ILE A 121 -20.38 13.75 4.59
N VAL A 122 -20.22 13.74 3.26
CA VAL A 122 -19.99 12.52 2.46
C VAL A 122 -18.63 11.89 2.77
N SER A 123 -17.62 12.69 3.07
CA SER A 123 -16.28 12.20 3.43
C SER A 123 -16.27 11.58 4.84
N GLU A 124 -17.02 12.13 5.79
CA GLU A 124 -17.12 11.59 7.16
C GLU A 124 -17.96 10.30 7.23
N ILE A 125 -18.85 10.07 6.26
CA ILE A 125 -19.62 8.83 6.14
C ILE A 125 -18.76 7.70 5.56
N SER A 126 -17.71 8.05 4.81
CA SER A 126 -16.95 7.14 3.96
C SER A 126 -15.80 6.43 4.65
#